data_AF-A0A5N5TA12-F1
#
_entry.id   AF-A0A5N5TA12-F1
#
_cell.length_a   1.000
_cell.length_b   1.000
_cell.length_c   1.000
_cell.angle_alpha   90.00
_cell.angle_beta   90.00
_cell.angle_gamma   90.00
#
_symmetry.space_group_name_H-M   'P 1'
#
loop_
_entity.id
_entity.type
_entity.pdbx_description
1 polymer ?
#
loop_
_entity_poly.entity_id
_entity_poly.type
_entity_poly.pdbx_seq_one_letter_code
_entity_poly.pdbx_strand_id
1 'polypeptide(L)'
;TMCKSEKKEQSDGFDLRFFKRLWKILKILFPKLLSIPTSLFLLLLSLSFLEQYVAYQVGLISSRYYKVLGDRDLNGFLMTTLYSTLLVLAMATVLTTKTYVASVIYIVWRQILCQSVHLVYFSGINYYTLNIVKKTLDNP
;
A
#
# COMPACT_ATOMS: atom_id res chain seq x y z
N THR A 1 5.78 -14.65 52.77
CA THR A 1 6.61 -15.30 51.74
C THR A 1 6.19 -14.79 50.38
N MET A 2 6.93 -13.84 49.82
CA MET A 2 6.65 -13.20 48.53
C MET A 2 7.02 -14.13 47.39
N CYS A 3 6.05 -14.51 46.56
CA CYS A 3 6.33 -15.09 45.24
C CYS A 3 6.05 -14.01 44.19
N LYS A 4 7.10 -13.26 43.86
CA LYS A 4 7.13 -12.26 42.79
C LYS A 4 7.13 -13.05 41.47
N SER A 5 5.95 -13.21 40.87
CA SER A 5 5.84 -13.73 39.50
C SER A 5 6.48 -12.72 38.56
N GLU A 6 7.70 -13.00 38.13
CA GLU A 6 8.35 -12.29 37.04
C GLU A 6 7.47 -12.36 35.79
N LYS A 7 6.81 -11.24 35.47
CA LYS A 7 6.24 -11.03 34.15
C LYS A 7 7.43 -10.89 33.20
N LYS A 8 7.70 -11.94 32.43
CA LYS A 8 8.61 -11.88 31.28
C LYS A 8 8.25 -10.66 30.44
N GLU A 9 9.14 -9.67 30.41
CA GLU A 9 9.19 -8.69 29.34
C GLU A 9 9.24 -9.49 28.04
N GLN A 10 8.11 -9.52 27.31
CA GLN A 10 8.13 -9.94 25.94
C GLN A 10 8.96 -8.90 25.22
N SER A 11 10.20 -9.27 24.90
CA SER A 11 11.02 -8.55 23.94
C SER A 11 10.17 -8.41 22.68
N ASP A 12 9.74 -7.17 22.41
CA ASP A 12 9.03 -6.74 21.20
C ASP A 12 9.99 -6.74 19.99
N GLY A 13 10.71 -7.85 19.81
CA GLY A 13 11.50 -8.10 18.61
C GLY A 13 10.58 -8.43 17.45
N PHE A 14 11.04 -8.11 16.23
CA PHE A 14 10.47 -8.62 14.97
C PHE A 14 10.60 -10.15 14.89
N ASP A 15 9.81 -10.86 15.68
CA ASP A 15 9.84 -12.30 15.82
C ASP A 15 8.86 -12.96 14.84
N LEU A 16 9.07 -14.22 14.49
CA LEU A 16 8.19 -14.98 13.58
C LEU A 16 6.73 -15.03 14.08
N ARG A 17 6.52 -14.83 15.38
CA ARG A 17 5.21 -14.68 16.00
C ARG A 17 4.48 -13.41 15.55
N PHE A 18 5.19 -12.30 15.33
CA PHE A 18 4.63 -11.07 14.79
C PHE A 18 4.12 -11.30 13.37
N PHE A 19 4.95 -11.89 12.50
CA PHE A 19 4.54 -12.23 11.14
C PHE A 19 3.34 -13.17 11.10
N LYS A 20 3.26 -14.17 11.98
CA LYS A 20 2.08 -15.07 12.07
C LYS A 20 0.80 -14.32 12.46
N ARG A 21 0.90 -13.31 13.33
CA ARG A 21 -0.23 -12.44 13.71
C ARG A 21 -0.60 -11.49 12.57
N LEU A 22 0.38 -10.84 11.97
CA LEU A 22 0.22 -9.97 10.81
C LEU A 22 -0.45 -10.72 9.64
N TRP A 23 -0.04 -11.96 9.39
CA TRP A 23 -0.61 -12.78 8.32
C TRP A 23 -2.09 -13.10 8.54
N LYS A 24 -2.51 -13.31 9.79
CA LYS A 24 -3.94 -13.47 10.12
C LYS A 24 -4.72 -12.19 9.81
N ILE A 25 -4.15 -11.03 10.12
CA ILE A 25 -4.75 -9.73 9.83
C ILE A 25 -4.82 -9.50 8.31
N LEU A 26 -3.75 -9.80 7.57
CA LEU A 26 -3.72 -9.74 6.10
C LEU A 26 -4.77 -10.66 5.46
N LYS A 27 -4.96 -11.86 6.03
CA LYS A 27 -5.97 -12.81 5.56
C LYS A 27 -7.41 -12.33 5.79
N ILE A 28 -7.64 -11.52 6.82
CA ILE A 28 -8.93 -10.82 7.04
C ILE A 28 -9.11 -9.68 6.05
N LEU A 29 -8.02 -8.99 5.69
CA LEU A 29 -8.01 -7.88 4.75
C LEU A 29 -8.29 -8.30 3.29
N PHE A 30 -7.85 -9.51 2.93
CA PHE A 30 -8.07 -10.12 1.62
C PHE A 30 -8.83 -11.45 1.75
N PRO A 31 -10.14 -11.42 2.08
CA PRO A 31 -10.90 -12.62 2.39
C PRO A 31 -11.11 -13.53 1.16
N LYS A 32 -11.20 -12.95 -0.05
CA LYS A 32 -11.28 -13.68 -1.32
C LYS A 32 -10.48 -12.97 -2.41
N LEU A 33 -9.86 -13.75 -3.30
CA LEU A 33 -9.10 -13.25 -4.46
C LEU A 33 -9.94 -12.40 -5.44
N LEU A 34 -11.28 -12.50 -5.36
CA LEU A 34 -12.22 -11.80 -6.24
C LEU A 34 -13.03 -10.69 -5.56
N SER A 35 -12.62 -10.23 -4.38
CA SER A 35 -13.29 -9.15 -3.67
C SER A 35 -12.81 -7.76 -4.13
N ILE A 36 -13.61 -6.73 -3.83
CA ILE A 36 -13.29 -5.32 -4.12
C ILE A 36 -11.86 -4.93 -3.65
N PRO A 37 -11.41 -5.21 -2.42
CA PRO A 37 -10.06 -4.85 -1.97
C PRO A 37 -8.94 -5.59 -2.71
N THR A 38 -9.15 -6.86 -3.12
CA THR A 38 -8.16 -7.60 -3.93
C THR A 38 -8.08 -7.06 -5.34
N SER A 39 -9.22 -6.70 -5.95
CA SER A 39 -9.27 -6.03 -7.25
C SER A 39 -8.57 -4.67 -7.24
N LEU A 40 -8.83 -3.83 -6.23
CA LEU A 40 -8.15 -2.55 -6.06
C LEU A 40 -6.64 -2.72 -5.89
N PHE A 41 -6.21 -3.71 -5.10
CA PHE A 41 -4.79 -4.02 -4.93
C PHE A 41 -4.14 -4.49 -6.24
N LEU A 42 -4.81 -5.34 -7.01
CA LEU A 42 -4.33 -5.78 -8.32
C LEU A 42 -4.24 -4.60 -9.31
N LEU A 43 -5.23 -3.70 -9.28
CA LEU A 43 -5.23 -2.48 -10.09
C LEU A 43 -4.07 -1.55 -9.69
N LEU A 44 -3.79 -1.40 -8.40
CA LEU A 44 -2.63 -0.63 -7.91
C LEU A 44 -1.31 -1.24 -8.36
N LEU A 45 -1.19 -2.57 -8.32
CA LEU A 45 -0.02 -3.31 -8.78
C LEU A 45 0.17 -3.11 -10.29
N SER A 46 -0.89 -3.23 -11.08
CA SER A 46 -0.88 -2.96 -12.52
C SER A 46 -0.45 -1.52 -12.84
N LEU A 47 -1.01 -0.52 -12.14
CA LEU A 47 -0.60 0.88 -12.27
C LEU A 47 0.88 1.10 -11.94
N SER A 48 1.40 0.39 -10.93
CA SER A 48 2.82 0.50 -10.54
C SER A 48 3.74 -0.07 -11.62
N PHE A 49 3.36 -1.19 -12.25
CA PHE A 49 4.09 -1.71 -13.42
C PHE A 49 4.03 -0.75 -14.61
N LEU A 50 2.85 -0.18 -14.88
CA LEU A 50 2.67 0.78 -15.97
C LEU A 50 3.50 2.05 -15.74
N GLU A 51 3.54 2.58 -14.52
CA GLU A 51 4.38 3.71 -14.14
C GLU A 51 5.86 3.42 -14.42
N GLN A 52 6.36 2.25 -13.99
CA GLN A 52 7.74 1.85 -14.21
C GLN A 52 8.08 1.75 -15.70
N TYR A 53 7.15 1.19 -16.48
CA TYR A 53 7.30 1.08 -17.94
C TYR A 53 7.33 2.46 -18.62
N VAL A 54 6.42 3.36 -18.25
CA VAL A 54 6.37 4.73 -18.79
C VAL A 54 7.63 5.50 -18.40
N ALA A 55 8.08 5.39 -17.14
CA ALA A 55 9.31 6.02 -16.67
C ALA A 55 10.55 5.54 -17.46
N TYR A 56 10.61 4.25 -17.78
CA TYR A 56 11.66 3.70 -18.66
C TYR A 56 11.61 4.34 -20.05
N GLN A 57 10.42 4.52 -20.61
CA GLN A 57 10.25 5.13 -21.92
C GLN A 57 10.60 6.63 -21.94
N VAL A 58 10.31 7.38 -20.86
CA VAL A 58 10.80 8.76 -20.66
C VAL A 58 12.33 8.78 -20.64
N GLY A 59 12.97 7.81 -19.98
CA GLY A 59 14.42 7.66 -19.99
C GLY A 59 14.99 7.51 -21.40
N LEU A 60 14.37 6.66 -22.23
CA LEU A 60 14.78 6.44 -23.62
C LEU A 60 14.53 7.63 -24.55
N ILE A 61 13.54 8.48 -24.24
CA ILE A 61 13.27 9.71 -25.00
C ILE A 61 14.53 10.61 -25.02
N SER A 62 15.26 10.72 -23.91
CA SER A 62 16.49 11.53 -23.86
C SER A 62 17.51 11.08 -24.92
N SER A 63 17.69 9.77 -25.09
CA SER A 63 18.57 9.20 -26.11
C SER A 63 18.08 9.48 -27.54
N ARG A 64 16.76 9.43 -27.77
CA ARG A 64 16.17 9.78 -29.09
C ARG A 64 16.40 11.24 -29.44
N TYR A 65 16.30 12.14 -28.46
CA TYR A 65 16.61 13.56 -28.66
C TYR A 65 18.05 13.77 -29.12
N TYR A 66 19.03 13.14 -28.45
CA TYR A 66 20.43 13.25 -28.87
C TYR A 66 20.66 12.80 -30.31
N LYS A 67 19.99 11.73 -30.74
CA LYS A 67 20.11 11.23 -32.12
C LYS A 67 19.59 12.25 -33.14
N VAL A 68 18.38 12.78 -32.91
CA VAL A 68 17.75 13.76 -33.82
C VAL A 68 18.52 15.08 -33.87
N LEU A 69 19.08 15.53 -32.75
CA LEU A 69 19.96 16.71 -32.71
C LEU A 69 21.26 16.48 -33.50
N GLY A 70 21.84 15.28 -33.42
CA GLY A 70 23.04 14.90 -34.18
C GLY A 70 22.79 14.91 -35.69
N ASP A 71 21.63 14.40 -36.12
CA ASP A 71 21.24 14.33 -37.53
C ASP A 71 20.72 15.67 -38.10
N ARG A 72 20.60 16.72 -37.27
CA ARG A 72 20.11 18.07 -37.63
C ARG A 72 18.72 18.09 -38.29
N ASP A 73 17.86 17.13 -37.97
CA ASP A 73 16.49 17.06 -38.51
C ASP A 73 15.47 17.79 -37.63
N LEU A 74 15.02 18.95 -38.12
CA LEU A 74 14.01 19.78 -37.44
C LEU A 74 12.61 19.15 -37.42
N ASN A 75 12.25 18.39 -38.46
CA ASN A 75 10.94 17.73 -38.52
C ASN A 75 10.90 16.55 -37.54
N GLY A 76 11.98 15.76 -37.49
CA GLY A 76 12.16 14.72 -36.47
C GLY A 76 12.13 15.26 -35.04
N PHE A 77 12.65 16.47 -34.82
CA PHE A 77 12.65 17.11 -33.51
C PHE A 77 11.24 17.50 -33.05
N LEU A 78 10.43 18.08 -33.94
CA LEU A 78 9.04 18.43 -33.65
C LEU A 78 8.21 17.18 -33.32
N MET A 79 8.35 16.10 -34.10
CA MET A 79 7.64 14.85 -33.85
C MET A 79 8.06 14.21 -32.52
N THR A 80 9.37 14.20 -32.23
CA THR A 80 9.89 13.68 -30.96
C THR A 80 9.40 14.51 -29.78
N THR A 81 9.27 15.83 -29.95
CA THR A 81 8.76 16.72 -28.91
C THR A 81 7.28 16.52 -28.63
N LEU A 82 6.46 16.38 -29.66
CA LEU A 82 5.05 16.04 -29.51
C LEU A 82 4.87 14.68 -28.81
N TYR A 83 5.66 13.68 -29.20
CA TYR A 83 5.62 12.37 -28.54
C TYR A 83 6.02 12.46 -27.05
N SER A 84 7.05 13.25 -26.75
CA SER A 84 7.55 13.42 -25.39
C SER A 84 6.55 14.13 -24.49
N THR A 85 5.89 15.18 -24.98
CA THR A 85 4.86 15.88 -24.21
C THR A 85 3.65 14.97 -23.92
N LEU A 86 3.19 14.19 -24.91
CA LEU A 86 2.15 13.19 -24.70
C LEU A 86 2.54 12.14 -23.65
N LEU A 87 3.81 11.71 -23.67
CA LEU A 87 4.30 10.70 -22.74
C LEU A 87 4.41 11.24 -21.30
N VAL A 88 4.84 12.49 -21.13
CA VAL A 88 4.84 13.18 -19.82
C VAL A 88 3.41 13.34 -19.28
N LEU A 89 2.46 13.73 -20.13
CA LEU A 89 1.04 13.80 -19.74
C LEU A 89 0.52 12.43 -19.30
N ALA A 90 0.84 11.37 -20.04
CA ALA A 90 0.47 10.00 -19.67
C ALA A 90 1.13 9.56 -18.34
N MET A 91 2.38 9.95 -18.08
CA MET A 91 3.04 9.65 -16.81
C MET A 91 2.33 10.33 -15.63
N ALA A 92 1.95 11.60 -15.79
CA ALA A 92 1.24 12.35 -14.77
C ALA A 92 -0.15 11.75 -14.46
N THR A 93 -0.89 11.30 -15.48
CA THR A 93 -2.20 10.65 -15.28
C THR A 93 -2.06 9.30 -14.57
N VAL A 94 -1.04 8.51 -14.89
CA VAL A 94 -0.76 7.24 -14.19
C VAL A 94 -0.40 7.49 -12.73
N LEU A 95 0.50 8.45 -12.46
CA LEU A 95 0.93 8.79 -11.10
C LEU A 95 -0.23 9.26 -10.21
N THR A 96 -1.07 10.15 -10.74
CA THR A 96 -2.24 10.67 -10.01
C THR A 96 -3.25 9.56 -9.75
N THR A 97 -3.54 8.72 -10.74
CA THR A 97 -4.44 7.57 -10.60
C THR A 97 -3.92 6.57 -9.57
N LYS A 98 -2.62 6.23 -9.59
CA LYS A 98 -2.00 5.35 -8.59
C LYS A 98 -2.17 5.91 -7.18
N THR A 99 -1.90 7.20 -7.00
CA THR A 99 -2.00 7.87 -5.70
C THR A 99 -3.44 7.85 -5.20
N TYR A 100 -4.41 8.13 -6.06
CA TYR A 100 -5.84 8.06 -5.74
C TYR A 100 -6.25 6.64 -5.30
N VAL A 101 -5.88 5.61 -6.07
CA VAL A 101 -6.19 4.22 -5.76
C VAL A 101 -5.56 3.79 -4.43
N ALA A 102 -4.31 4.20 -4.16
CA ALA A 102 -3.65 3.93 -2.90
C ALA A 102 -4.39 4.54 -1.70
N SER A 103 -4.88 5.78 -1.83
CA SER A 103 -5.69 6.43 -0.80
C SER A 103 -7.02 5.71 -0.56
N VAL A 104 -7.70 5.28 -1.63
CA VAL A 104 -8.96 4.51 -1.51
C VAL A 104 -8.72 3.19 -0.79
N ILE A 105 -7.67 2.45 -1.18
CA ILE A 105 -7.29 1.19 -0.52
C ILE A 105 -7.00 1.40 0.97
N TYR A 106 -6.25 2.44 1.31
CA TYR A 106 -5.94 2.79 2.69
C TYR A 106 -7.22 2.99 3.54
N ILE A 107 -8.20 3.74 3.02
CA ILE A 107 -9.47 3.98 3.71
C ILE A 107 -10.26 2.67 3.87
N VAL A 108 -10.38 1.89 2.80
CA VAL A 108 -11.12 0.60 2.81
C VAL A 108 -10.49 -0.37 3.81
N TRP A 109 -9.17 -0.49 3.81
CA TRP A 109 -8.43 -1.34 4.74
C TRP A 109 -8.64 -0.90 6.18
N ARG A 110 -8.56 0.41 6.45
CA ARG A 110 -8.81 0.95 7.78
C ARG A 110 -10.22 0.62 8.25
N GLN A 111 -11.23 0.77 7.38
CA GLN A 111 -12.62 0.45 7.72
C GLN A 111 -12.78 -1.04 8.08
N ILE A 112 -12.24 -1.94 7.27
CA ILE A 112 -12.29 -3.40 7.53
C ILE A 112 -11.59 -3.74 8.86
N LEU A 113 -10.40 -3.18 9.08
CA LEU A 113 -9.62 -3.41 10.30
C LEU A 113 -10.36 -2.89 11.54
N CYS A 114 -10.82 -1.65 11.53
CA CYS A 114 -11.57 -1.06 12.63
C CYS A 114 -12.83 -1.87 12.92
N GLN A 115 -13.60 -2.26 11.91
CA GLN A 115 -14.81 -3.05 12.10
C GLN A 115 -14.48 -4.44 12.68
N SER A 116 -13.43 -5.10 12.21
CA SER A 116 -13.02 -6.40 12.74
C SER A 116 -12.57 -6.32 14.21
N VAL A 117 -11.80 -5.28 14.57
CA VAL A 117 -11.36 -5.04 15.95
C VAL A 117 -12.55 -4.69 16.83
N HIS A 118 -13.45 -3.83 16.35
CA HIS A 118 -14.66 -3.42 17.08
C HIS A 118 -15.58 -4.60 17.35
N LEU A 119 -15.78 -5.50 16.38
CA LEU A 119 -16.56 -6.73 16.58
C LEU A 119 -15.93 -7.64 17.63
N VAL A 120 -14.60 -7.79 17.65
CA VAL A 120 -13.89 -8.60 18.65
C VAL A 120 -13.92 -7.93 20.04
N TYR A 121 -13.88 -6.60 20.09
CA TYR A 121 -13.93 -5.82 21.31
C TYR A 121 -15.30 -5.92 22.00
N PHE A 122 -16.38 -5.80 21.23
CA PHE A 122 -17.76 -5.89 21.73
C PHE A 122 -18.33 -7.32 21.75
N SER A 123 -17.56 -8.35 21.36
CA SER A 123 -18.02 -9.73 21.43
C SER A 123 -18.10 -10.22 22.88
N GLY A 124 -19.32 -10.35 23.42
CA GLY A 124 -19.58 -10.94 24.73
C GLY A 124 -19.06 -10.10 25.91
N ILE A 125 -18.35 -10.74 26.85
CA ILE A 125 -17.82 -10.13 28.10
C ILE A 125 -16.40 -9.59 27.88
N ASN A 126 -15.89 -9.59 26.64
CA ASN A 126 -14.49 -9.26 26.36
C ASN A 126 -14.16 -7.80 26.67
N TYR A 127 -15.10 -6.87 26.44
CA TYR A 127 -15.05 -5.48 26.89
C TYR A 127 -14.81 -5.37 28.41
N TYR A 128 -15.64 -6.07 29.19
CA TYR A 128 -15.57 -6.08 30.65
C TYR A 128 -14.27 -6.73 31.15
N THR A 129 -13.84 -7.79 30.49
CA THR A 129 -12.62 -8.52 30.85
C THR A 129 -11.36 -7.70 30.53
N LEU A 130 -11.33 -6.99 29.40
CA LEU A 130 -10.21 -6.10 29.08
C LEU A 130 -10.13 -4.93 30.05
N ASN A 131 -11.25 -4.22 30.26
CA ASN A 131 -11.25 -2.98 31.04
C ASN A 131 -11.06 -3.23 32.55
N ILE A 132 -11.65 -4.30 33.10
CA ILE A 132 -11.67 -4.55 34.55
C ILE A 132 -10.60 -5.56 34.99
N VAL A 133 -10.37 -6.63 34.22
CA VAL A 133 -9.46 -7.73 34.62
C VAL A 133 -8.02 -7.47 34.16
N LYS A 134 -7.81 -6.71 33.08
CA LYS A 134 -6.48 -6.34 32.57
C LYS A 134 -6.26 -4.83 32.59
N LYS A 135 -5.97 -4.28 33.78
CA LYS A 135 -5.49 -2.88 34.01
C LYS A 135 -4.21 -2.47 33.26
N THR A 136 -3.66 -3.32 32.40
CA THR A 136 -2.42 -3.05 31.63
C THR A 136 -2.67 -2.37 30.29
N LEU A 137 -3.92 -2.27 29.85
CA LEU A 137 -4.28 -1.54 28.63
C LEU A 137 -5.07 -0.31 29.04
N ASP A 138 -4.53 0.87 28.77
CA ASP A 138 -5.26 2.12 28.96
C ASP A 138 -6.45 2.16 28.02
N ASN A 139 -7.61 2.54 28.56
CA ASN A 139 -8.83 2.70 27.77
C ASN A 139 -8.60 3.85 26.77
N PRO A 140 -8.89 3.67 25.47
CA PRO A 140 -8.78 4.75 24.49
C PRO A 140 -9.77 5.89 24.75
#